data_AF-A0A930H275-F1
#
_entry.id   AF-A0A930H275-F1
#
_cell.length_a   1.000
_cell.length_b   1.000
_cell.length_c   1.000
_cell.angle_alpha   90.00
_cell.angle_beta   90.00
_cell.angle_gamma   90.00
#
_symmetry.space_group_name_H-M   'P 1'
#
loop_
_entity.id
_entity.type
_entity.pdbx_description
1 polymer ?
#
loop_
_entity_poly.entity_id
_entity_poly.type
_entity_poly.pdbx_seq_one_letter_code
_entity_poly.pdbx_strand_id
1 'polypeptide(L)'
;MKLGKKFGIKALALGLCVASLSLTAFAAGWGQQDGKYYFVDPKTNQKVSGKWIHTSSGYYYIGADTYMVTGWKKINNAWHYFRPSGLMVTGWREIDKQWYY
;
A
#
# COMPACT_ATOMS: atom_id res chain seq x y z
N MET A 1 43.92 6.88 19.97
CA MET A 1 43.74 5.61 20.71
C MET A 1 42.35 5.60 21.33
N LYS A 2 41.59 4.51 21.11
CA LYS A 2 40.36 4.10 21.82
C LYS A 2 39.10 4.96 21.59
N LEU A 3 37.90 4.43 21.39
CA LEU A 3 37.41 3.06 21.17
C LEU A 3 35.94 3.22 20.77
N GLY A 4 35.51 2.52 19.72
CA GLY A 4 34.12 2.56 19.26
C GLY A 4 33.15 1.94 20.27
N LYS A 5 31.92 2.49 20.31
CA LYS A 5 30.75 1.79 20.83
C LYS A 5 29.80 1.55 19.66
N LYS A 6 29.85 0.33 19.11
CA LYS A 6 28.85 -0.16 18.16
C LYS A 6 27.61 -0.53 18.96
N PHE A 7 26.57 0.30 18.91
CA PHE A 7 25.25 -0.09 19.41
C PHE A 7 24.63 -1.04 18.38
N GLY A 8 24.55 -2.32 18.75
CA GLY A 8 23.87 -3.33 17.96
C GLY A 8 22.37 -3.10 17.98
N ILE A 9 21.80 -2.70 16.84
CA ILE A 9 20.36 -2.66 16.65
C ILE A 9 19.91 -4.09 16.30
N LYS A 10 19.45 -4.83 17.30
CA LYS A 10 18.56 -5.98 17.06
C LYS A 10 17.15 -5.42 16.85
N ALA A 11 16.81 -5.04 15.62
CA ALA A 11 15.44 -4.67 15.27
C ALA A 11 14.77 -5.85 14.56
N LEU A 12 14.00 -6.62 15.32
CA LEU A 12 12.92 -7.41 14.78
C LEU A 12 11.68 -6.51 14.79
N ALA A 13 11.31 -5.97 13.63
CA ALA A 13 10.05 -5.26 13.47
C ALA A 13 9.48 -5.59 12.09
N LEU A 14 8.53 -6.53 12.06
CA LEU A 14 7.56 -6.62 10.97
C LEU A 14 6.65 -5.39 11.06
N GLY A 15 6.99 -4.38 10.30
CA GLY A 15 6.23 -3.15 10.22
C GLY A 15 6.92 -2.24 9.23
N LEU A 16 6.55 -2.35 7.96
CA LEU A 16 7.02 -1.47 6.90
C LEU A 16 6.36 -0.08 7.08
N CYS A 17 6.68 0.60 8.18
CA CYS A 17 6.35 1.99 8.40
C CYS A 17 7.64 2.77 8.12
N VAL A 18 7.76 3.26 6.88
CA VAL A 18 8.92 4.06 6.46
C VAL A 18 8.72 5.48 7.00
N ALA A 19 9.05 5.68 8.27
CA ALA A 19 9.13 7.02 8.85
C ALA A 19 10.44 7.68 8.38
N SER A 20 10.30 8.51 7.34
CA SER A 20 11.15 9.65 6.95
C SER A 20 12.67 9.46 6.98
N LEU A 21 13.21 9.03 5.84
CA LEU A 21 14.45 9.60 5.30
C LEU A 21 14.09 10.11 3.89
N SER A 22 14.11 11.42 3.68
CA SER A 22 13.96 12.01 2.35
C SER A 22 15.21 11.68 1.52
N LEU A 23 15.17 10.55 0.83
CA LEU A 23 16.00 10.31 -0.34
C LEU A 23 15.11 10.67 -1.52
N THR A 24 15.44 11.72 -2.28
CA THR A 24 14.87 11.93 -3.61
C THR A 24 15.39 10.82 -4.54
N ALA A 25 14.91 9.61 -4.31
CA ALA A 25 14.78 8.62 -5.36
C ALA A 25 13.36 8.82 -5.89
N PHE A 26 13.24 9.07 -7.19
CA PHE A 26 11.99 8.80 -7.92
C PHE A 26 11.75 7.29 -7.91
N ALA A 27 11.52 6.74 -6.71
CA ALA A 27 11.38 5.33 -6.48
C ALA A 27 9.97 4.97 -6.93
N ALA A 28 9.91 4.43 -8.14
CA ALA A 28 8.74 3.74 -8.61
C ALA A 28 8.18 2.77 -7.57
N GLY A 29 6.86 2.62 -7.54
CA GLY A 29 6.18 1.79 -6.56
C GLY A 29 5.40 2.59 -5.52
N TRP A 30 5.27 2.01 -4.33
CA TRP A 30 4.43 2.55 -3.27
C TRP A 30 5.07 3.76 -2.59
N GLY A 31 4.28 4.83 -2.48
CA GLY A 31 4.63 6.01 -1.69
C GLY A 31 3.50 6.38 -0.73
N GLN A 32 3.80 7.27 0.20
CA GLN A 32 2.84 7.77 1.17
C GLN A 32 2.94 9.29 1.24
N GLN A 33 1.78 9.95 1.24
CA GLN A 33 1.65 11.39 1.39
C GLN A 33 0.43 11.67 2.26
N ASP A 34 0.58 12.48 3.32
CA ASP A 34 -0.51 12.89 4.22
C ASP A 34 -1.35 11.73 4.77
N GLY A 35 -0.70 10.62 5.12
CA GLY A 35 -1.38 9.43 5.64
C GLY A 35 -2.08 8.58 4.57
N LYS A 36 -2.06 8.99 3.29
CA LYS A 36 -2.62 8.24 2.16
C LYS A 36 -1.53 7.60 1.33
N TYR A 37 -1.82 6.43 0.80
CA TYR A 37 -0.88 5.68 -0.05
C TYR A 37 -1.17 5.95 -1.52
N TYR A 38 -0.14 6.06 -2.34
CA TYR A 38 -0.24 6.17 -3.80
C TYR A 38 0.76 5.21 -4.46
N PHE A 39 0.63 5.02 -5.77
CA PHE A 39 1.56 4.19 -6.53
C PHE A 39 2.14 4.98 -7.70
N VAL A 40 3.46 4.89 -7.88
CA VAL A 40 4.22 5.51 -8.98
C VAL A 40 4.54 4.44 -10.02
N ASP A 41 4.19 4.70 -11.27
CA ASP A 41 4.51 3.77 -12.36
C ASP A 41 6.03 3.74 -12.62
N PRO A 42 6.68 2.57 -12.64
CA PRO A 42 8.12 2.46 -12.91
C PRO A 42 8.55 2.88 -14.30
N LYS A 43 7.63 2.92 -15.26
CA LYS A 43 7.96 3.30 -16.64
C LYS A 43 7.93 4.81 -16.82
N THR A 44 7.00 5.49 -16.16
CA THR A 44 6.76 6.93 -16.38
C THR A 44 7.20 7.80 -15.21
N ASN A 45 7.52 7.20 -14.06
CA ASN A 45 7.81 7.89 -12.79
C ASN A 45 6.70 8.86 -12.35
N GLN A 46 5.45 8.58 -12.72
CA GLN A 46 4.27 9.39 -12.37
C GLN A 46 3.30 8.59 -11.48
N LYS A 47 2.57 9.30 -10.62
CA LYS A 47 1.47 8.70 -9.84
C LYS A 47 0.41 8.18 -10.79
N VAL A 48 -0.06 6.96 -10.55
CA VAL A 48 -1.15 6.36 -11.32
C VAL A 48 -2.50 6.74 -10.72
N SER A 49 -3.56 6.70 -11.53
CA SER A 49 -4.94 6.91 -11.12
C SER A 49 -5.84 5.84 -11.75
N GLY A 50 -6.86 5.41 -11.02
CA GLY A 50 -7.85 4.44 -11.50
C GLY A 50 -7.27 3.07 -11.88
N LYS A 51 -6.17 2.63 -11.26
CA LYS A 51 -5.35 1.50 -11.73
C LYS A 51 -5.32 0.35 -10.72
N TRP A 52 -5.41 -0.87 -11.22
CA TRP A 52 -5.15 -2.09 -10.45
C TRP A 52 -3.66 -2.33 -10.30
N ILE A 53 -3.22 -2.63 -9.08
CA ILE A 53 -1.85 -2.98 -8.74
C ILE A 53 -1.83 -4.43 -8.27
N HIS A 54 -1.09 -5.28 -8.96
CA HIS A 54 -0.92 -6.69 -8.60
C HIS A 54 0.44 -6.89 -7.93
N THR A 55 0.43 -7.57 -6.79
CA THR A 55 1.62 -7.93 -6.01
C THR A 55 1.56 -9.40 -5.64
N SER A 56 2.63 -9.95 -5.08
CA SER A 56 2.63 -11.32 -4.54
C SER A 56 1.61 -11.54 -3.42
N SER A 57 1.21 -10.48 -2.71
CA SER A 57 0.19 -10.56 -1.66
C SER A 57 -1.24 -10.50 -2.19
N GLY A 58 -1.42 -10.12 -3.46
CA GLY A 58 -2.73 -9.95 -4.10
C GLY A 58 -2.90 -8.58 -4.74
N TYR A 59 -4.16 -8.14 -4.85
CA TYR A 59 -4.55 -6.96 -5.61
C TYR A 59 -4.85 -5.76 -4.73
N TYR A 60 -4.44 -4.59 -5.22
CA TYR A 60 -4.77 -3.28 -4.67
C TYR A 60 -5.37 -2.42 -5.78
N TYR A 61 -6.09 -1.37 -5.42
CA TYR A 61 -6.64 -0.43 -6.38
C TYR A 61 -6.30 1.01 -6.01
N ILE A 62 -5.81 1.76 -6.99
CA ILE A 62 -5.59 3.20 -6.89
C ILE A 62 -6.80 3.91 -7.49
N GLY A 63 -7.44 4.77 -6.69
CA GLY A 63 -8.60 5.55 -7.09
C GLY A 63 -8.27 6.62 -8.12
N ALA A 64 -9.31 7.28 -8.63
CA ALA A 64 -9.17 8.41 -9.54
C ALA A 64 -8.47 9.60 -8.87
N ASP A 65 -8.52 9.69 -7.54
CA ASP A 65 -7.84 10.66 -6.70
C ASP A 65 -6.35 10.36 -6.48
N THR A 66 -5.79 9.38 -7.21
CA THR A 66 -4.39 8.90 -7.13
C THR A 66 -4.02 8.16 -5.85
N TYR A 67 -4.97 7.94 -4.94
CA TYR A 67 -4.73 7.27 -3.66
C TYR A 67 -5.31 5.86 -3.62
N MET A 68 -4.72 5.02 -2.77
CA MET A 68 -5.15 3.65 -2.53
C MET A 68 -6.54 3.60 -1.92
N VAL A 69 -7.38 2.73 -2.48
CA VAL A 69 -8.74 2.50 -2.00
C VAL A 69 -8.74 1.51 -0.85
N THR A 70 -9.54 1.80 0.17
CA THR A 70 -9.92 0.90 1.27
C THR A 70 -11.45 0.85 1.37
N GLY A 71 -11.97 -0.22 1.99
CA GLY A 71 -13.41 -0.44 2.12
C GLY A 71 -14.09 -0.87 0.82
N TRP A 72 -15.40 -0.67 0.74
CA TRP A 72 -16.21 -1.03 -0.43
C TRP A 72 -16.02 -0.04 -1.58
N LYS A 73 -15.76 -0.56 -2.78
CA LYS A 73 -15.69 0.24 -4.01
C LYS A 73 -16.29 -0.49 -5.19
N LYS A 74 -17.15 0.23 -5.93
CA LYS A 74 -17.66 -0.24 -7.22
C LYS A 74 -16.66 0.10 -8.33
N ILE A 75 -16.13 -0.90 -9.02
CA ILE A 75 -15.16 -0.78 -10.12
C ILE A 75 -15.70 -1.61 -11.28
N ASN A 76 -15.79 -1.03 -12.48
CA ASN A 76 -16.32 -1.71 -13.67
C ASN A 76 -17.65 -2.46 -13.43
N ASN A 77 -18.57 -1.80 -12.72
CA ASN A 77 -19.88 -2.33 -12.34
C ASN A 77 -19.91 -3.51 -11.35
N ALA A 78 -18.76 -3.92 -10.79
CA ALA A 78 -18.67 -4.92 -9.73
C ALA A 78 -18.25 -4.28 -8.39
N TRP A 79 -18.74 -4.82 -7.27
CA TRP A 79 -18.31 -4.40 -5.94
C TRP A 79 -17.08 -5.19 -5.49
N HIS A 80 -16.08 -4.46 -5.01
CA HIS A 80 -14.88 -5.03 -4.44
C HIS A 80 -14.68 -4.47 -3.03
N TYR A 81 -14.26 -5.32 -2.10
CA TYR A 81 -13.92 -4.89 -0.75
C TYR A 81 -12.41 -4.92 -0.56
N PHE A 82 -11.85 -3.81 -0.08
CA PHE A 82 -10.44 -3.66 0.25
C PHE A 82 -10.29 -3.56 1.76
N ARG A 83 -9.36 -4.34 2.32
CA ARG A 83 -9.02 -4.27 3.76
C ARG A 83 -8.50 -2.87 4.13
N PRO A 84 -8.38 -2.53 5.42
CA PRO A 84 -7.68 -1.32 5.85
C PRO A 84 -6.24 -1.21 5.32
N SER A 85 -5.60 -2.36 5.05
CA SER A 85 -4.28 -2.41 4.40
C SER A 85 -4.30 -2.13 2.89
N GLY A 86 -5.48 -1.97 2.28
CA GLY A 86 -5.68 -1.82 0.84
C GLY A 86 -5.71 -3.13 0.05
N LEU A 87 -5.47 -4.28 0.71
CA LEU A 87 -5.50 -5.57 0.03
C LEU A 87 -6.95 -5.97 -0.28
N MET A 88 -7.24 -6.28 -1.54
CA MET A 88 -8.54 -6.76 -1.99
C MET A 88 -8.88 -8.10 -1.35
N VAL A 89 -10.08 -8.20 -0.80
CA VAL A 89 -10.65 -9.46 -0.33
C VAL A 89 -11.18 -10.24 -1.52
N THR A 90 -10.82 -11.52 -1.57
CA THR A 90 -11.36 -12.51 -2.50
C THR A 90 -12.02 -13.65 -1.73
N GLY A 91 -13.03 -14.27 -2.35
CA GLY A 91 -13.78 -15.38 -1.79
C GLY A 91 -14.70 -14.98 -0.63
N TRP A 92 -15.34 -15.98 -0.02
CA TRP A 92 -16.28 -15.78 1.08
C TRP A 92 -15.62 -15.06 2.25
N ARG A 93 -16.21 -13.95 2.69
CA ARG A 93 -15.80 -13.23 3.89
C ARG A 93 -16.99 -12.62 4.61
N GLU A 94 -16.98 -12.71 5.94
CA GLU A 94 -17.85 -11.93 6.79
C GLU A 94 -17.32 -10.49 6.95
N ILE A 95 -18.13 -9.51 6.59
CA ILE A 95 -17.89 -8.07 6.74
C ILE A 95 -19.15 -7.49 7.42
N ASP A 96 -18.98 -6.79 8.55
CA ASP A 96 -20.10 -6.21 9.31
C ASP A 96 -21.26 -7.18 9.59
N LYS A 97 -20.94 -8.42 9.97
CA LYS A 97 -21.88 -9.52 10.26
C LYS A 97 -22.67 -10.04 9.05
N GLN A 98 -22.22 -9.73 7.84
CA GLN A 98 -22.81 -10.23 6.59
C GLN A 98 -21.74 -10.93 5.75
N TRP A 99 -22.11 -12.06 5.14
CA TRP A 99 -21.22 -12.81 4.26
C TRP A 99 -21.31 -12.30 2.82
N TYR A 100 -20.14 -12.00 2.26
CA TYR A 100 -19.97 -11.55 0.88
C TYR A 100 -19.09 -12.53 0.12
N TYR A 101 -19.36 -12.70 -1.17
CA TYR A 101 -18.58 -13.51 -2.11
C TYR A 101 -18.13 -12.65 -3.29
#